data_AF-A0A966SFJ9-F1
#
_entry.id   AF-A0A966SFJ9-F1
#
_cell.length_a   1.000
_cell.length_b   1.000
_cell.length_c   1.000
_cell.angle_alpha   90.00
_cell.angle_beta   90.00
_cell.angle_gamma   90.00
#
_symmetry.space_group_name_H-M   'P 1'
#
loop_
_entity.id
_entity.type
_entity.pdbx_description
1 polymer ?
#
loop_
_entity_poly.entity_id
_entity_poly.type
_entity_poly.pdbx_seq_one_letter_code
_entity_poly.pdbx_strand_id
1 'polypeptide(L)'
;MNRLLTHWLVGLAFAVSAAAQVPSNLAGDKPPTPPSIREVSPGVFQVGGVKLEKAARRVSFPAKLNMTDGPLEYLLVTTLGKTHESVLKTDVEPHHLQVAMLLLGAKGMQAAPLTNAPAGGPIAQAQGERNPPLPGEAVLIEVAWTHDGKSQRKRAEELVFNKRAKEPMGKGPFTFTGSRVWQGKFIAQTEGSLIALITK
;
A
#
# COMPACT_ATOMS: atom_id res chain seq x y z
N MET A 1 -8.18 71.94 24.13
CA MET A 1 -8.21 71.40 25.51
C MET A 1 -8.29 69.88 25.42
N ASN A 2 -7.19 69.22 25.79
CA ASN A 2 -6.98 67.78 25.78
C ASN A 2 -7.95 67.02 26.69
N ARG A 3 -8.44 65.87 26.23
CA ARG A 3 -8.69 64.71 27.10
C ARG A 3 -8.16 63.45 26.40
N LEU A 4 -6.96 63.04 26.79
CA LEU A 4 -6.38 61.73 26.51
C LEU A 4 -7.07 60.69 27.39
N LEU A 5 -7.70 59.69 26.77
CA LEU A 5 -8.22 58.50 27.42
C LEU A 5 -7.30 57.32 27.08
N THR A 6 -6.35 57.06 27.98
CA THR A 6 -5.44 55.92 27.91
C THR A 6 -6.21 54.63 28.19
N HIS A 7 -6.48 53.83 27.17
CA HIS A 7 -7.00 52.47 27.34
C HIS A 7 -5.86 51.49 27.14
N TRP A 8 -5.52 50.73 28.18
CA TRP A 8 -4.62 49.59 28.11
C TRP A 8 -5.36 48.42 27.45
N LEU A 9 -4.96 48.06 26.23
CA LEU A 9 -5.37 46.82 25.59
C LEU A 9 -4.51 45.68 26.17
N VAL A 10 -5.09 44.86 27.04
CA VAL A 10 -4.53 43.54 27.38
C VAL A 10 -4.83 42.61 26.21
N GLY A 11 -3.84 42.42 25.34
CA GLY A 11 -3.89 41.41 24.30
C GLY A 11 -3.72 40.03 24.90
N LEU A 12 -4.81 39.28 25.06
CA LEU A 12 -4.76 37.87 25.42
C LEU A 12 -4.48 37.06 24.15
N ALA A 13 -3.21 36.70 23.93
CA ALA A 13 -2.82 35.82 22.84
C ALA A 13 -3.25 34.38 23.16
N PHE A 14 -4.37 33.93 22.57
CA PHE A 14 -4.69 32.50 22.52
C PHE A 14 -3.79 31.84 21.46
N ALA A 15 -2.69 31.23 21.90
CA ALA A 15 -1.95 30.28 21.09
C ALA A 15 -2.80 29.00 20.98
N VAL A 16 -3.58 28.89 19.89
CA VAL A 16 -4.17 27.61 19.50
C VAL A 16 -3.04 26.76 18.95
N SER A 17 -2.39 25.99 19.82
CA SER A 17 -1.57 24.87 19.38
C SER A 17 -2.50 23.86 18.71
N ALA A 18 -2.50 23.86 17.38
CA ALA A 18 -2.97 22.73 16.61
C ALA A 18 -2.00 21.56 16.83
N ALA A 19 -2.07 20.94 18.00
CA ALA A 19 -1.53 19.60 18.18
C ALA A 19 -2.38 18.70 17.27
N ALA A 20 -1.80 18.27 16.15
CA ALA A 20 -2.36 17.21 15.35
C ALA A 20 -2.62 16.03 16.30
N GLN A 21 -3.89 15.75 16.57
CA GLN A 21 -4.28 14.54 17.28
C GLN A 21 -3.92 13.38 16.36
N VAL A 22 -2.74 12.81 16.59
CA VAL A 22 -2.36 11.52 16.02
C VAL A 22 -3.43 10.53 16.52
N PRO A 23 -4.19 9.88 15.64
CA PRO A 23 -5.13 8.86 16.08
C PRO A 23 -4.35 7.76 16.80
N SER A 24 -4.50 7.72 18.11
CA SER A 24 -4.02 6.65 18.98
C SER A 24 -4.94 5.46 18.75
N ASN A 25 -4.55 4.60 17.81
CA ASN A 25 -4.89 3.17 17.74
C ASN A 25 -4.13 2.53 16.57
N LEU A 26 -2.82 2.41 16.72
CA LEU A 26 -2.03 1.46 15.93
C LEU A 26 -1.67 0.30 16.86
N ALA A 27 -2.03 -0.92 16.44
CA ALA A 27 -1.77 -2.16 17.14
C ALA A 27 -0.32 -2.22 17.69
N GLY A 28 -0.20 -2.74 18.91
CA GLY A 28 0.97 -2.59 19.79
C GLY A 28 2.32 -3.08 19.24
N ASP A 29 3.37 -2.70 19.96
CA ASP A 29 4.81 -2.84 19.65
C ASP A 29 5.35 -4.28 19.53
N LYS A 30 4.50 -5.28 19.34
CA LYS A 30 4.94 -6.66 19.13
C LYS A 30 5.24 -6.90 17.65
N PRO A 31 6.42 -7.46 17.30
CA PRO A 31 6.71 -7.88 15.94
C PRO A 31 5.61 -8.82 15.40
N PRO A 32 5.25 -8.76 14.11
CA PRO A 32 4.31 -9.71 13.53
C PRO A 32 4.82 -11.13 13.73
N THR A 33 3.92 -12.02 14.11
CA THR A 33 4.25 -13.44 14.25
C THR A 33 4.49 -14.00 12.85
N PRO A 34 5.58 -14.74 12.58
CA PRO A 34 5.82 -15.31 11.25
C PRO A 34 4.62 -16.14 10.74
N PRO A 35 4.36 -16.16 9.42
CA PRO A 35 3.29 -16.96 8.87
C PRO A 35 3.55 -18.44 9.14
N SER A 36 2.50 -19.20 9.40
CA SER A 36 2.58 -20.65 9.21
C SER A 36 2.83 -20.97 7.73
N ILE A 37 3.78 -21.85 7.47
CA ILE A 37 4.11 -22.32 6.11
C ILE A 37 3.87 -23.83 6.08
N ARG A 38 2.97 -24.27 5.19
CA ARG A 38 2.64 -25.69 5.01
C ARG A 38 2.64 -26.03 3.53
N GLU A 39 3.36 -27.07 3.14
CA GLU A 39 3.20 -27.64 1.80
C GLU A 39 1.90 -28.46 1.77
N VAL A 40 0.96 -28.08 0.90
CA VAL A 40 -0.36 -28.73 0.79
C VAL A 40 -0.39 -29.78 -0.33
N SER A 41 0.51 -29.65 -1.29
CA SER A 41 0.83 -30.64 -2.33
C SER A 41 2.21 -30.30 -2.90
N PRO A 42 2.86 -31.21 -3.65
CA PRO A 42 4.20 -30.94 -4.19
C PRO A 42 4.30 -29.59 -4.92
N GLY A 43 5.14 -28.69 -4.41
CA GLY A 43 5.36 -27.36 -5.00
C GLY A 43 4.25 -26.33 -4.74
N VAL A 44 3.25 -26.65 -3.93
CA VAL A 44 2.14 -25.76 -3.53
C VAL A 44 2.15 -25.55 -2.02
N PHE A 45 2.27 -24.31 -1.59
CA PHE A 45 2.42 -23.94 -0.19
C PHE A 45 1.29 -23.01 0.24
N GLN A 46 0.78 -23.21 1.45
CA GLN A 46 -0.02 -22.24 2.17
C GLN A 46 0.90 -21.45 3.10
N VAL A 47 0.99 -20.14 2.89
CA VAL A 47 1.78 -19.17 3.67
C VAL A 47 0.79 -18.23 4.36
N GLY A 48 0.39 -18.55 5.59
CA GLY A 48 -0.70 -17.85 6.26
C GLY A 48 -1.98 -17.84 5.41
N GLY A 49 -2.41 -16.65 4.97
CA GLY A 49 -3.57 -16.45 4.09
C GLY A 49 -3.29 -16.53 2.58
N VAL A 50 -2.04 -16.81 2.18
CA VAL A 50 -1.59 -16.77 0.78
C VAL A 50 -1.26 -18.17 0.27
N LYS A 51 -1.80 -18.54 -0.89
CA LYS A 51 -1.41 -19.73 -1.63
C LYS A 51 -0.27 -19.40 -2.58
N LEU A 52 0.81 -20.17 -2.52
CA LEU A 52 1.98 -20.09 -3.38
C LEU A 52 2.09 -21.34 -4.24
N GLU A 53 2.26 -21.17 -5.55
CA GLU A 53 2.44 -22.26 -6.52
C GLU A 53 3.77 -22.05 -7.26
N LYS A 54 4.79 -22.85 -6.91
CA LYS A 54 6.17 -22.68 -7.42
C LYS A 54 6.25 -22.89 -8.93
N ALA A 55 5.65 -23.97 -9.43
CA ALA A 55 5.69 -24.32 -10.85
C ALA A 55 5.04 -23.23 -11.72
N ALA A 56 3.93 -22.66 -11.27
CA ALA A 56 3.23 -21.59 -11.97
C ALA A 56 3.82 -20.19 -11.73
N ARG A 57 4.86 -20.07 -10.87
CA ARG A 57 5.40 -18.80 -10.38
C ARG A 57 4.30 -17.83 -9.94
N ARG A 58 3.35 -18.31 -9.14
CA ARG A 58 2.13 -17.57 -8.77
C ARG A 58 1.91 -17.54 -7.26
N VAL A 59 1.44 -16.39 -6.77
CA VAL A 59 0.76 -16.27 -5.48
C VAL A 59 -0.70 -15.90 -5.71
N SER A 60 -1.59 -16.38 -4.85
CA SER A 60 -3.02 -16.06 -4.90
C SER A 60 -3.61 -16.03 -3.49
N PHE A 61 -4.58 -15.15 -3.29
CA PHE A 61 -5.23 -14.95 -2.00
C PHE A 61 -6.58 -14.24 -2.19
N PRO A 62 -7.54 -14.39 -1.26
CA PRO A 62 -8.85 -13.78 -1.40
C PRO A 62 -8.80 -12.27 -1.19
N ALA A 63 -9.59 -11.55 -1.97
CA ALA A 63 -9.88 -10.13 -1.79
C ALA A 63 -11.36 -9.86 -2.06
N LYS A 64 -11.86 -8.74 -1.56
CA LYS A 64 -13.23 -8.28 -1.73
C LYS A 64 -13.21 -6.95 -2.48
N LEU A 65 -14.19 -6.75 -3.35
CA LEU A 65 -14.47 -5.43 -3.91
C LEU A 65 -14.79 -4.47 -2.76
N ASN A 66 -14.14 -3.31 -2.75
CA ASN A 66 -14.29 -2.32 -1.71
C ASN A 66 -14.98 -1.05 -2.23
N MET A 67 -14.59 -0.55 -3.39
CA MET A 67 -15.30 0.52 -4.10
C MET A 67 -15.22 0.36 -5.61
N THR A 68 -16.16 0.97 -6.31
CA THR A 68 -16.23 1.02 -7.78
C THR A 68 -16.06 2.44 -8.34
N ASP A 69 -16.11 3.47 -7.50
CA ASP A 69 -15.89 4.86 -7.86
C ASP A 69 -15.28 5.65 -6.70
N GLY A 70 -14.46 6.64 -7.03
CA GLY A 70 -13.75 7.50 -6.07
C GLY A 70 -12.33 7.84 -6.53
N PRO A 71 -11.64 8.73 -5.80
CA PRO A 71 -10.19 8.87 -5.94
C PRO A 71 -9.50 7.57 -5.53
N LEU A 72 -8.45 7.17 -6.26
CA LEU A 72 -7.71 5.94 -6.01
C LEU A 72 -6.24 6.24 -5.77
N GLU A 73 -5.73 5.80 -4.62
CA GLU A 73 -4.28 5.71 -4.34
C GLU A 73 -3.81 4.25 -4.32
N TYR A 74 -4.71 3.29 -4.07
CA TYR A 74 -4.36 1.88 -3.94
C TYR A 74 -5.28 0.97 -4.75
N LEU A 75 -4.71 -0.10 -5.27
CA LEU A 75 -5.49 -1.20 -5.82
C LEU A 75 -5.99 -2.12 -4.69
N LEU A 76 -5.13 -2.37 -3.69
CA LEU A 76 -5.40 -3.32 -2.62
C LEU A 76 -4.81 -2.86 -1.29
N VAL A 77 -5.66 -2.90 -0.26
CA VAL A 77 -5.29 -2.67 1.14
C VAL A 77 -5.82 -3.79 2.05
N THR A 78 -5.38 -3.84 3.30
CA THR A 78 -6.04 -4.62 4.34
C THR A 78 -7.34 -3.92 4.78
N THR A 79 -8.13 -4.59 5.62
CA THR A 79 -9.28 -3.97 6.30
C THR A 79 -8.91 -2.80 7.22
N LEU A 80 -7.64 -2.68 7.63
CA LEU A 80 -7.13 -1.58 8.46
C LEU A 80 -6.46 -0.46 7.64
N GLY A 81 -6.22 -0.70 6.34
CA GLY A 81 -5.61 0.30 5.47
C GLY A 81 -6.59 1.37 5.02
N LYS A 82 -6.15 2.18 4.04
CA LYS A 82 -6.91 3.33 3.54
C LYS A 82 -8.04 2.95 2.58
N THR A 83 -9.07 2.32 3.13
CA THR A 83 -10.21 1.78 2.35
C THR A 83 -11.04 2.83 1.63
N HIS A 84 -10.94 4.13 1.94
CA HIS A 84 -11.67 5.18 1.23
C HIS A 84 -11.02 5.60 -0.10
N GLU A 85 -9.86 5.03 -0.44
CA GLU A 85 -9.12 5.29 -1.69
C GLU A 85 -8.53 4.01 -2.31
N SER A 86 -9.21 2.88 -2.09
CA SER A 86 -8.77 1.55 -2.49
C SER A 86 -9.84 0.72 -3.19
N VAL A 87 -9.52 0.14 -4.36
CA VAL A 87 -10.45 -0.69 -5.15
C VAL A 87 -10.85 -1.97 -4.42
N LEU A 88 -9.85 -2.67 -3.87
CA LEU A 88 -10.01 -3.96 -3.21
C LEU A 88 -9.54 -3.89 -1.75
N LYS A 89 -10.11 -4.77 -0.92
CA LYS A 89 -9.59 -5.05 0.43
C LYS A 89 -9.41 -6.53 0.68
N THR A 90 -8.48 -6.88 1.56
CA THR A 90 -8.24 -8.27 1.99
C THR A 90 -8.08 -8.38 3.50
N ASP A 91 -8.39 -9.57 4.01
CA ASP A 91 -8.11 -9.96 5.40
C ASP A 91 -6.71 -10.59 5.54
N VAL A 92 -5.97 -10.72 4.43
CA VAL A 92 -4.60 -11.26 4.41
C VAL A 92 -3.62 -10.28 5.06
N GLU A 93 -2.83 -10.78 6.00
CA GLU A 93 -1.76 -9.98 6.59
C GLU A 93 -0.64 -9.67 5.57
N PRO A 94 -0.19 -8.41 5.47
CA PRO A 94 0.84 -7.99 4.51
C PRO A 94 2.13 -8.81 4.58
N HIS A 95 2.54 -9.22 5.79
CA HIS A 95 3.75 -10.02 5.96
C HIS A 95 3.60 -11.46 5.41
N HIS A 96 2.38 -12.01 5.31
CA HIS A 96 2.11 -13.28 4.61
C HIS A 96 2.45 -13.16 3.12
N LEU A 97 2.00 -12.07 2.48
CA LEU A 97 2.28 -11.82 1.06
C LEU A 97 3.78 -11.59 0.82
N GLN A 98 4.44 -10.82 1.68
CA GLN A 98 5.88 -10.60 1.61
C GLN A 98 6.65 -11.93 1.61
N VAL A 99 6.38 -12.81 2.58
CA VAL A 99 7.06 -14.11 2.71
C VAL A 99 6.77 -15.01 1.51
N ALA A 100 5.52 -15.05 1.03
CA ALA A 100 5.18 -15.83 -0.16
C ALA A 100 5.94 -15.35 -1.41
N MET A 101 6.03 -14.03 -1.63
CA MET A 101 6.78 -13.48 -2.76
C MET A 101 8.28 -13.80 -2.67
N LEU A 102 8.87 -13.74 -1.48
CA LEU A 102 10.28 -14.11 -1.28
C LEU A 102 10.53 -15.61 -1.53
N LEU A 103 9.63 -16.49 -1.08
CA LEU A 103 9.70 -17.93 -1.34
C LEU A 103 9.55 -18.27 -2.84
N LEU A 104 8.94 -17.38 -3.63
CA LEU A 104 8.87 -17.46 -5.09
C LEU A 104 10.15 -16.98 -5.78
N GLY A 105 11.07 -16.38 -5.03
CA GLY A 105 12.32 -15.79 -5.51
C GLY A 105 12.16 -14.35 -6.03
N ALA A 106 11.08 -13.65 -5.70
CA ALA A 106 10.91 -12.25 -6.06
C ALA A 106 11.92 -11.37 -5.31
N LYS A 107 12.49 -10.40 -6.01
CA LYS A 107 13.44 -9.44 -5.44
C LYS A 107 12.73 -8.10 -5.24
N GLY A 108 12.62 -7.69 -3.98
CA GLY A 108 12.12 -6.36 -3.65
C GLY A 108 13.12 -5.27 -4.04
N MET A 109 12.79 -4.03 -3.67
CA MET A 109 13.74 -2.93 -3.66
C MET A 109 14.92 -3.34 -2.77
N GLN A 110 16.11 -3.47 -3.36
CA GLN A 110 17.32 -3.65 -2.57
C GLN A 110 17.43 -2.42 -1.66
N ALA A 111 17.61 -2.65 -0.36
CA ALA A 111 17.96 -1.55 0.53
C ALA A 111 19.21 -0.90 -0.06
N ALA A 112 19.15 0.39 -0.39
CA ALA A 112 20.36 1.14 -0.61
C ALA A 112 21.26 0.89 0.62
N PRO A 113 22.58 0.64 0.43
CA PRO A 113 23.48 0.51 1.57
C PRO A 113 23.24 1.68 2.51
N LEU A 114 23.16 1.37 3.81
CA LEU A 114 22.79 2.25 4.93
C LEU A 114 23.28 3.69 4.74
N THR A 115 22.52 4.47 4.00
CA THR A 115 22.59 5.92 3.97
C THR A 115 21.23 6.34 4.50
N ASN A 116 21.22 7.33 5.38
CA ASN A 116 20.00 7.85 6.01
C ASN A 116 19.08 8.59 5.02
N ALA A 117 19.09 8.21 3.74
CA ALA A 117 18.17 8.65 2.72
C ALA A 117 17.05 7.61 2.59
N PRO A 118 15.77 8.02 2.47
CA PRO A 118 14.69 7.06 2.51
C PRO A 118 14.67 6.23 1.22
N ALA A 119 14.91 4.92 1.34
CA ALA A 119 14.47 3.95 0.34
C ALA A 119 12.93 4.01 0.30
N GLY A 120 12.39 4.78 -0.65
CA GLY A 120 10.98 5.18 -0.73
C GLY A 120 10.66 6.57 -0.18
N GLY A 121 11.62 7.50 -0.21
CA GLY A 121 11.39 8.91 0.14
C GLY A 121 10.30 9.55 -0.70
N PRO A 122 9.70 10.68 -0.23
CA PRO A 122 8.75 11.41 -1.04
C PRO A 122 9.38 11.66 -2.40
N ILE A 123 8.62 11.35 -3.43
CA ILE A 123 8.92 11.69 -4.79
C ILE A 123 9.20 13.20 -4.84
N ALA A 124 10.47 13.58 -4.84
CA ALA A 124 10.88 14.96 -4.92
C ALA A 124 10.64 15.40 -6.36
N GLN A 125 9.46 15.97 -6.61
CA GLN A 125 9.14 16.60 -7.87
C GLN A 125 10.07 17.81 -8.06
N ALA A 126 11.18 17.61 -8.76
CA ALA A 126 11.67 18.67 -9.62
C ALA A 126 10.60 18.86 -10.70
N GLN A 127 10.04 20.07 -10.79
CA GLN A 127 8.94 20.41 -11.69
C GLN A 127 9.23 19.92 -13.12
N GLY A 128 8.45 18.95 -13.60
CA GLY A 128 8.44 18.50 -15.00
C GLY A 128 9.14 17.19 -15.32
N GLU A 129 9.89 16.59 -14.38
CA GLU A 129 10.57 15.31 -14.63
C GLU A 129 9.74 14.11 -14.14
N ARG A 130 9.63 13.08 -14.99
CA ARG A 130 8.97 11.82 -14.63
C ARG A 130 9.82 11.10 -13.59
N ASN A 131 9.16 10.59 -12.55
CA ASN A 131 9.86 9.77 -11.56
C ASN A 131 10.45 8.54 -12.24
N PRO A 132 11.70 8.18 -11.92
CA PRO A 132 12.25 6.92 -12.38
C PRO A 132 11.35 5.78 -11.87
N PRO A 133 11.18 4.70 -12.65
CA PRO A 133 10.49 3.51 -12.17
C PRO A 133 11.10 3.04 -10.85
N LEU A 134 10.24 2.66 -9.89
CA LEU A 134 10.74 2.07 -8.65
C LEU A 134 11.54 0.81 -8.96
N PRO A 135 12.72 0.61 -8.34
CA PRO A 135 13.45 -0.65 -8.47
C PRO A 135 12.67 -1.80 -7.82
N GLY A 136 12.72 -2.97 -8.45
CA GLY A 136 12.09 -4.19 -7.97
C GLY A 136 11.79 -5.16 -9.11
N GLU A 137 11.14 -6.27 -8.77
CA GLU A 137 10.76 -7.31 -9.74
C GLU A 137 9.44 -6.95 -10.44
N ALA A 138 9.37 -7.14 -11.76
CA ALA A 138 8.13 -6.96 -12.50
C ALA A 138 7.13 -8.08 -12.16
N VAL A 139 5.90 -7.70 -11.78
CA VAL A 139 4.83 -8.63 -11.44
C VAL A 139 3.54 -8.30 -12.16
N LEU A 140 2.85 -9.35 -12.58
CA LEU A 140 1.57 -9.30 -13.24
C LEU A 140 0.47 -9.53 -12.21
N ILE A 141 -0.52 -8.63 -12.13
CA ILE A 141 -1.63 -8.75 -11.19
C ILE A 141 -2.92 -9.01 -11.97
N GLU A 142 -3.63 -10.06 -11.55
CA GLU A 142 -4.92 -10.42 -12.09
C GLU A 142 -5.94 -10.49 -10.96
N VAL A 143 -7.17 -10.08 -11.26
CA VAL A 143 -8.33 -10.26 -10.39
C VAL A 143 -9.25 -11.26 -11.07
N ALA A 144 -9.65 -12.29 -10.32
CA ALA A 144 -10.60 -13.29 -10.77
C ALA A 144 -11.82 -13.31 -9.85
N TRP A 145 -13.01 -13.38 -10.44
CA TRP A 145 -14.27 -13.45 -9.73
C TRP A 145 -15.29 -14.26 -10.53
N THR A 146 -16.41 -14.61 -9.91
CA THR A 146 -17.53 -15.25 -10.59
C THR A 146 -18.67 -14.24 -10.69
N HIS A 147 -19.25 -14.11 -11.88
CA HIS A 147 -20.44 -13.29 -12.13
C HIS A 147 -21.39 -14.08 -13.02
N ASP A 148 -22.65 -14.22 -12.60
CA ASP A 148 -23.68 -15.01 -13.29
C ASP A 148 -23.22 -16.44 -13.64
N GLY A 149 -22.55 -17.11 -12.70
CA GLY A 149 -22.01 -18.46 -12.87
C GLY A 149 -20.79 -18.56 -13.79
N LYS A 150 -20.34 -17.45 -14.40
CA LYS A 150 -19.18 -17.41 -15.29
C LYS A 150 -17.96 -16.88 -14.55
N SER A 151 -16.85 -17.61 -14.65
CA SER A 151 -15.57 -17.14 -14.15
C SER A 151 -15.05 -16.02 -15.05
N GLN A 152 -14.74 -14.89 -14.44
CA GLN A 152 -14.07 -13.75 -15.04
C GLN A 152 -12.65 -13.67 -14.50
N ARG A 153 -11.72 -13.25 -15.37
CA ARG A 153 -10.34 -12.94 -15.00
C ARG A 153 -9.89 -11.74 -15.81
N LYS A 154 -9.39 -10.72 -15.13
CA LYS A 154 -8.93 -9.47 -15.74
C LYS A 154 -7.61 -9.03 -15.15
N ARG A 155 -6.80 -8.38 -15.99
CA ARG A 155 -5.61 -7.66 -15.55
C ARG A 155 -6.03 -6.52 -14.62
N ALA A 156 -5.26 -6.26 -13.57
CA ALA A 156 -5.57 -5.17 -12.63
C ALA A 156 -5.66 -3.80 -13.33
N GLU A 157 -4.79 -3.55 -14.32
CA GLU A 157 -4.80 -2.33 -15.11
C GLU A 157 -6.08 -2.10 -15.93
N GLU A 158 -6.81 -3.16 -16.29
CA GLU A 158 -8.10 -3.04 -16.99
C GLU A 158 -9.24 -2.62 -16.05
N LEU A 159 -9.05 -2.78 -14.74
CA LEU A 159 -10.07 -2.51 -13.71
C LEU A 159 -9.97 -1.12 -13.10
N VAL A 160 -8.88 -0.39 -13.40
CA VAL A 160 -8.64 0.97 -12.91
C VAL A 160 -8.83 1.94 -14.07
N PHE A 161 -9.78 2.88 -13.93
CA PHE A 161 -10.09 3.85 -14.98
C PHE A 161 -9.50 5.23 -14.67
N ASN A 162 -8.69 5.77 -15.58
CA ASN A 162 -8.16 7.12 -15.48
C ASN A 162 -9.20 8.13 -15.98
N LYS A 163 -9.86 8.83 -15.04
CA LYS A 163 -10.89 9.83 -15.37
C LYS A 163 -10.38 11.01 -16.21
N ARG A 164 -9.09 11.37 -16.10
CA ARG A 164 -8.49 12.47 -16.87
C ARG A 164 -8.21 12.06 -18.32
N ALA A 165 -7.58 10.91 -18.51
CA ALA A 165 -7.24 10.37 -19.83
C ALA A 165 -8.43 9.68 -20.53
N LYS A 166 -9.51 9.38 -19.79
CA LYS A 166 -10.71 8.66 -20.24
C LYS A 166 -10.40 7.27 -20.82
N GLU A 167 -9.43 6.60 -20.22
CA GLU A 167 -9.00 5.26 -20.61
C GLU A 167 -8.64 4.43 -19.35
N PRO A 168 -8.60 3.09 -19.44
CA PRO A 168 -8.02 2.25 -18.39
C PRO A 168 -6.57 2.65 -18.08
N MET A 169 -6.06 2.19 -16.95
CA MET A 169 -4.65 2.35 -16.62
C MET A 169 -3.76 1.77 -17.72
N GLY A 170 -2.66 2.45 -18.03
CA GLY A 170 -1.72 2.01 -19.04
C GLY A 170 -1.23 0.58 -18.78
N LYS A 171 -1.17 -0.24 -19.84
CA LYS A 171 -0.77 -1.65 -19.75
C LYS A 171 0.69 -1.78 -19.30
N GLY A 172 0.94 -2.73 -18.41
CA GLY A 172 2.28 -3.03 -17.95
C GLY A 172 2.30 -3.81 -16.63
N PRO A 173 3.46 -4.33 -16.24
CA PRO A 173 3.62 -4.95 -14.94
C PRO A 173 3.58 -3.90 -13.82
N PHE A 174 3.17 -4.35 -12.65
CA PHE A 174 3.45 -3.68 -11.38
C PHE A 174 4.89 -4.00 -10.96
N THR A 175 5.43 -3.22 -10.04
CA THR A 175 6.74 -3.51 -9.43
C THR A 175 6.54 -4.08 -8.04
N PHE A 176 7.05 -5.29 -7.78
CA PHE A 176 7.22 -5.80 -6.44
C PHE A 176 8.42 -5.12 -5.78
N THR A 177 8.15 -4.17 -4.88
CA THR A 177 9.18 -3.50 -4.07
C THR A 177 9.43 -4.21 -2.75
N GLY A 178 8.48 -5.03 -2.28
CA GLY A 178 8.45 -5.50 -0.91
C GLY A 178 8.27 -4.37 0.11
N SER A 179 8.27 -4.72 1.39
CA SER A 179 8.25 -3.78 2.51
C SER A 179 9.45 -3.99 3.43
N ARG A 180 9.77 -2.97 4.23
CA ARG A 180 10.91 -2.95 5.16
C ARG A 180 10.44 -2.99 6.61
N VAL A 181 11.37 -3.37 7.48
CA VAL A 181 11.22 -3.17 8.92
C VAL A 181 11.83 -1.81 9.28
N TRP A 182 11.08 -0.99 10.00
CA TRP A 182 11.53 0.30 10.51
C TRP A 182 11.10 0.42 11.97
N GLN A 183 12.05 0.73 12.86
CA GLN A 183 11.80 0.80 14.31
C GLN A 183 11.07 -0.44 14.86
N GLY A 184 11.49 -1.64 14.42
CA GLY A 184 10.90 -2.92 14.85
C GLY A 184 9.53 -3.24 14.22
N LYS A 185 8.96 -2.35 13.41
CA LYS A 185 7.65 -2.52 12.77
C LYS A 185 7.79 -2.83 11.29
N PHE A 186 7.06 -3.83 10.81
CA PHE A 186 6.95 -4.11 9.38
C PHE A 186 5.98 -3.10 8.77
N ILE A 187 6.47 -2.15 7.96
CA ILE A 187 5.72 -0.97 7.54
C ILE A 187 4.38 -1.31 6.88
N ALA A 188 4.38 -2.25 5.92
CA ALA A 188 3.14 -2.65 5.27
C ALA A 188 2.10 -3.24 6.24
N GLN A 189 2.52 -3.91 7.33
CA GLN A 189 1.60 -4.37 8.38
C GLN A 189 0.94 -3.20 9.11
N THR A 190 1.72 -2.17 9.42
CA THR A 190 1.25 -0.99 10.16
C THR A 190 0.33 -0.13 9.31
N GLU A 191 0.66 0.08 8.04
CA GLU A 191 -0.14 0.92 7.14
C GLU A 191 -1.32 0.18 6.51
N GLY A 192 -1.25 -1.14 6.42
CA GLY A 192 -2.26 -1.94 5.72
C GLY A 192 -2.25 -1.75 4.21
N SER A 193 -1.18 -1.21 3.63
CA SER A 193 -1.04 -0.96 2.18
C SER A 193 -0.33 -2.13 1.50
N LEU A 194 -0.95 -2.74 0.48
CA LEU A 194 -0.34 -3.87 -0.24
C LEU A 194 0.02 -3.55 -1.69
N ILE A 195 -0.86 -2.89 -2.44
CA ILE A 195 -0.64 -2.55 -3.85
C ILE A 195 -1.04 -1.10 -4.09
N ALA A 196 -0.04 -0.22 -4.24
CA ALA A 196 -0.23 1.19 -4.54
C ALA A 196 -0.36 1.45 -6.04
N LEU A 197 -1.11 2.50 -6.38
CA LEU A 197 -1.22 3.05 -7.73
C LEU A 197 -0.38 4.34 -7.78
N ILE A 198 0.74 4.28 -8.49
CA ILE A 198 1.59 5.45 -8.69
C ILE A 198 1.25 6.05 -10.03
N THR A 199 0.57 7.20 -10.01
CA THR A 199 0.26 7.95 -11.23
C THR A 199 1.54 8.53 -11.82
N LYS A 200 1.74 8.29 -13.12
CA LYS A 200 2.76 8.94 -13.95
C LYS A 200 2.34 10.34 -14.35
#